data_AF-A0A182FTP3-F1
#
_entry.id   AF-A0A182FTP3-F1
#
_cell.length_a   1.000
_cell.length_b   1.000
_cell.length_c   1.000
_cell.angle_alpha   90.00
_cell.angle_beta   90.00
_cell.angle_gamma   90.00
#
_symmetry.space_group_name_H-M   'P 1'
#
loop_
_entity.id
_entity.type
_entity.pdbx_description
1 polymer ?
#
loop_
_entity_poly.entity_id
_entity_poly.type
_entity_poly.pdbx_seq_one_letter_code
_entity_poly.pdbx_strand_id
1 'polypeptide(L)'
;MRQPGFKDIPISASRNVSTDNIQKESTLRSVSTETDTLKKQLATLKRSNDNASTENGRLSNELTDALAELTLTKRKLKDSQQEVEGMKSQLREYVQEIRRAEELLLAKEREREDILKQYKSLSEGANTLEASNQTLEMESMEAKKLLQEAEDRISGLEELATIREHDIRECERQINELSAQLAAAESELEALRDNNHALSLDLEATKELCSKLDLQKVKLSEELEEHSNIREQLAREKETLQKELSLARTGDRAAVNGLQELLAASRAEVEQQRIVLAQREQERDKLATETDALRARLAEQQEAARRSEALASEYSVQLQELRRKLTDERFALIRSRNADRSDIEPATTRTTQTTTTIVETWAKLLEHQSSVQSAPTEVIVGEEGIGWFAKMSVYWIALWTIVVSVCHNHAEGSVRITNYTDEWDAKYLDVDLRVRRLDKTTAIDFDLDLKQVLDKNVEYDVRLCRKIAGKYHQMIYTGKQQVCGMETRRSRNLLDRYIASELVKHSNLTTRCPIPTGHYEVRNFEIDDRHLMMSVVPSGEFLIKFGVYHRGKEIKMNRWFITAT
;
A
#
# COMPACT_ATOMS: atom_id res chain seq x y z
N MET A 1 -176.29 -106.66 9.73
CA MET A 1 -177.74 -106.60 9.44
C MET A 1 -178.11 -107.78 8.54
N ARG A 2 -179.39 -108.20 8.57
CA ARG A 2 -180.04 -109.27 7.77
C ARG A 2 -179.59 -110.73 8.04
N GLN A 3 -180.57 -111.52 8.48
CA GLN A 3 -180.72 -112.99 8.30
C GLN A 3 -181.74 -113.19 7.13
N PRO A 4 -182.54 -114.29 6.96
CA PRO A 4 -182.50 -115.67 7.49
C PRO A 4 -182.73 -116.78 6.41
N GLY A 5 -182.87 -118.04 6.82
CA GLY A 5 -183.36 -119.19 6.03
C GLY A 5 -183.64 -120.42 6.92
N PHE A 6 -184.60 -121.30 6.58
CA PHE A 6 -185.14 -122.32 7.52
C PHE A 6 -185.75 -123.56 6.81
N LYS A 7 -186.02 -124.64 7.58
CA LYS A 7 -186.73 -125.93 7.26
C LYS A 7 -185.94 -127.06 6.58
N ASP A 8 -186.26 -128.37 6.74
CA ASP A 8 -186.92 -129.19 7.80
C ASP A 8 -186.71 -130.72 7.49
N ILE A 9 -186.40 -131.56 8.52
CA ILE A 9 -186.96 -132.92 8.88
C ILE A 9 -187.30 -133.97 7.75
N PRO A 10 -187.09 -135.33 7.85
CA PRO A 10 -187.04 -136.23 9.05
C PRO A 10 -186.02 -137.43 9.13
N ILE A 11 -185.73 -137.86 10.37
CA ILE A 11 -185.75 -139.24 10.96
C ILE A 11 -185.19 -140.44 10.11
N SER A 12 -184.09 -141.11 10.52
CA SER A 12 -184.15 -142.35 11.35
C SER A 12 -182.77 -142.99 11.70
N ALA A 13 -182.75 -143.74 12.83
CA ALA A 13 -181.93 -144.93 13.15
C ALA A 13 -180.36 -144.95 13.09
N SER A 14 -179.73 -144.56 14.20
CA SER A 14 -178.71 -145.29 15.00
C SER A 14 -177.56 -146.14 14.40
N ARG A 15 -176.38 -145.99 15.04
CA ARG A 15 -175.11 -146.76 14.98
C ARG A 15 -174.12 -146.42 13.85
N ASN A 16 -173.11 -145.62 14.18
CA ASN A 16 -171.66 -145.89 13.99
C ASN A 16 -170.83 -144.64 14.35
N VAL A 17 -170.16 -144.64 15.50
CA VAL A 17 -169.43 -143.46 16.04
C VAL A 17 -167.89 -143.59 15.91
N SER A 18 -167.37 -144.81 15.72
CA SER A 18 -165.94 -145.10 15.90
C SER A 18 -165.04 -144.83 14.69
N THR A 19 -165.58 -144.82 13.46
CA THR A 19 -164.78 -144.65 12.22
C THR A 19 -164.40 -143.20 11.95
N ASP A 20 -165.36 -142.29 12.17
CA ASP A 20 -165.26 -140.86 11.86
C ASP A 20 -164.15 -140.16 12.67
N ASN A 21 -163.87 -140.68 13.88
CA ASN A 21 -162.81 -140.18 14.76
C ASN A 21 -161.41 -140.43 14.16
N ILE A 22 -161.16 -141.64 13.65
CA ILE A 22 -159.84 -142.06 13.12
C ILE A 22 -159.45 -141.21 11.90
N GLN A 23 -160.43 -140.86 11.05
CA GLN A 23 -160.21 -140.12 9.82
C GLN A 23 -160.04 -138.60 10.06
N LYS A 24 -160.66 -138.07 11.12
CA LYS A 24 -160.37 -136.73 11.66
C LYS A 24 -159.01 -136.69 12.35
N GLU A 25 -158.62 -137.75 13.04
CA GLU A 25 -157.32 -137.82 13.72
C GLU A 25 -156.15 -137.94 12.73
N SER A 26 -156.28 -138.70 11.64
CA SER A 26 -155.23 -138.79 10.61
C SER A 26 -155.03 -137.48 9.85
N THR A 27 -156.12 -136.76 9.53
CA THR A 27 -156.04 -135.44 8.89
C THR A 27 -155.51 -134.37 9.85
N LEU A 28 -155.91 -134.37 11.13
CA LEU A 28 -155.30 -133.52 12.16
C LEU A 28 -153.81 -133.84 12.36
N ARG A 29 -153.39 -135.11 12.30
CA ARG A 29 -151.97 -135.49 12.34
C ARG A 29 -151.21 -134.96 11.12
N SER A 30 -151.77 -135.04 9.91
CA SER A 30 -151.16 -134.46 8.69
C SER A 30 -150.99 -132.94 8.83
N VAL A 31 -152.06 -132.22 9.17
CA VAL A 31 -152.04 -130.76 9.36
C VAL A 31 -151.15 -130.35 10.53
N SER A 32 -151.03 -131.16 11.59
CA SER A 32 -150.03 -130.93 12.64
C SER A 32 -148.61 -131.07 12.08
N THR A 33 -148.30 -132.14 11.35
CA THR A 33 -146.98 -132.32 10.75
C THR A 33 -146.64 -131.24 9.71
N GLU A 34 -147.61 -130.78 8.92
CA GLU A 34 -147.46 -129.70 7.94
C GLU A 34 -147.31 -128.34 8.62
N THR A 35 -148.10 -128.02 9.65
CA THR A 35 -147.88 -126.79 10.41
C THR A 35 -146.57 -126.84 11.20
N ASP A 36 -146.08 -128.00 11.61
CA ASP A 36 -144.78 -128.15 12.27
C ASP A 36 -143.59 -128.11 11.29
N THR A 37 -143.73 -128.60 10.05
CA THR A 37 -142.72 -128.36 9.00
C THR A 37 -142.72 -126.91 8.54
N LEU A 38 -143.89 -126.27 8.39
CA LEU A 38 -144.00 -124.84 8.10
C LEU A 38 -143.44 -123.97 9.25
N LYS A 39 -143.70 -124.31 10.53
CA LYS A 39 -143.06 -123.65 11.68
C LYS A 39 -141.54 -123.82 11.65
N LYS A 40 -141.03 -125.02 11.32
CA LYS A 40 -139.58 -125.26 11.17
C LYS A 40 -138.99 -124.46 10.01
N GLN A 41 -139.63 -124.44 8.86
CA GLN A 41 -139.23 -123.65 7.69
C GLN A 41 -139.25 -122.14 8.00
N LEU A 42 -140.30 -121.64 8.64
CA LEU A 42 -140.41 -120.25 9.08
C LEU A 42 -139.33 -119.90 10.11
N ALA A 43 -139.00 -120.80 11.03
CA ALA A 43 -137.91 -120.62 11.98
C ALA A 43 -136.52 -120.64 11.32
N THR A 44 -136.28 -121.48 10.30
CA THR A 44 -135.04 -121.46 9.53
C THR A 44 -134.93 -120.24 8.62
N LEU A 45 -136.02 -119.83 7.97
CA LEU A 45 -136.06 -118.61 7.15
C LEU A 45 -135.89 -117.36 8.01
N LYS A 46 -136.54 -117.30 9.19
CA LYS A 46 -136.33 -116.23 10.15
C LYS A 46 -134.87 -116.18 10.61
N ARG A 47 -134.26 -117.29 11.03
CA ARG A 47 -132.83 -117.31 11.38
C ARG A 47 -131.94 -116.87 10.21
N SER A 48 -132.25 -117.27 8.98
CA SER A 48 -131.51 -116.85 7.79
C SER A 48 -131.66 -115.35 7.53
N ASN A 49 -132.86 -114.79 7.73
CA ASN A 49 -133.14 -113.36 7.60
C ASN A 49 -132.47 -112.55 8.72
N ASP A 50 -132.56 -113.01 9.96
CA ASP A 50 -131.96 -112.36 11.12
C ASP A 50 -130.42 -112.37 10.97
N ASN A 51 -129.82 -113.50 10.56
CA ASN A 51 -128.40 -113.59 10.20
C ASN A 51 -128.03 -112.63 9.05
N ALA A 52 -128.80 -112.61 7.96
CA ALA A 52 -128.57 -111.71 6.83
C ALA A 52 -128.72 -110.23 7.22
N SER A 53 -129.61 -109.91 8.17
CA SER A 53 -129.80 -108.57 8.71
C SER A 53 -128.63 -108.16 9.59
N THR A 54 -128.11 -109.05 10.46
CA THR A 54 -126.89 -108.78 11.23
C THR A 54 -125.65 -108.64 10.33
N GLU A 55 -125.56 -109.44 9.27
CA GLU A 55 -124.47 -109.37 8.30
C GLU A 55 -124.53 -108.10 7.45
N ASN A 56 -125.73 -107.70 6.98
CA ASN A 56 -125.92 -106.43 6.31
C ASN A 56 -125.62 -105.23 7.23
N GLY A 57 -125.92 -105.35 8.53
CA GLY A 57 -125.49 -104.39 9.55
C GLY A 57 -123.97 -104.32 9.72
N ARG A 58 -123.29 -105.47 9.80
CA ARG A 58 -121.82 -105.57 9.86
C ARG A 58 -121.18 -104.94 8.63
N LEU A 59 -121.63 -105.31 7.43
CA LEU A 59 -121.14 -104.77 6.16
C LEU A 59 -121.43 -103.27 6.00
N SER A 60 -122.57 -102.78 6.53
CA SER A 60 -122.88 -101.34 6.54
C SER A 60 -121.95 -100.55 7.49
N ASN A 61 -121.57 -101.14 8.62
CA ASN A 61 -120.59 -100.54 9.53
C ASN A 61 -119.20 -100.55 8.88
N GLU A 62 -118.74 -101.69 8.38
CA GLU A 62 -117.43 -101.81 7.70
C GLU A 62 -117.31 -100.89 6.46
N LEU A 63 -118.40 -100.70 5.71
CA LEU A 63 -118.45 -99.71 4.64
C LEU A 63 -118.38 -98.26 5.18
N THR A 64 -119.01 -97.97 6.31
CA THR A 64 -118.95 -96.65 6.96
C THR A 64 -117.56 -96.35 7.51
N ASP A 65 -116.91 -97.33 8.14
CA ASP A 65 -115.54 -97.24 8.65
C ASP A 65 -114.54 -97.10 7.50
N ALA A 66 -114.65 -97.91 6.43
CA ALA A 66 -113.82 -97.77 5.24
C ALA A 66 -114.02 -96.42 4.53
N LEU A 67 -115.23 -95.85 4.53
CA LEU A 67 -115.48 -94.49 4.06
C LEU A 67 -114.85 -93.44 4.99
N ALA A 68 -114.90 -93.62 6.31
CA ALA A 68 -114.22 -92.75 7.26
C ALA A 68 -112.69 -92.75 7.04
N GLU A 69 -112.07 -93.94 6.93
CA GLU A 69 -110.65 -94.11 6.61
C GLU A 69 -110.29 -93.51 5.24
N LEU A 70 -111.13 -93.69 4.21
CA LEU A 70 -110.93 -93.07 2.90
C LEU A 70 -110.97 -91.54 2.98
N THR A 71 -111.85 -90.95 3.80
CA THR A 71 -111.83 -89.49 3.99
C THR A 71 -110.64 -89.02 4.82
N LEU A 72 -110.17 -89.80 5.80
CA LEU A 72 -109.01 -89.48 6.64
C LEU A 72 -107.70 -89.56 5.84
N THR A 73 -107.50 -90.62 5.07
CA THR A 73 -106.35 -90.78 4.16
C THR A 73 -106.35 -89.71 3.07
N LYS A 74 -107.52 -89.37 2.50
CA LYS A 74 -107.66 -88.26 1.54
C LYS A 74 -107.32 -86.88 2.16
N ARG A 75 -107.59 -86.66 3.45
CA ARG A 75 -107.12 -85.46 4.17
C ARG A 75 -105.60 -85.50 4.31
N LYS A 76 -105.03 -86.53 4.93
CA LYS A 76 -103.56 -86.68 5.12
C LYS A 76 -102.77 -86.56 3.81
N LEU A 77 -103.29 -87.09 2.70
CA LEU A 77 -102.70 -86.94 1.37
C LEU A 77 -102.74 -85.49 0.88
N LYS A 78 -103.86 -84.77 1.09
CA LYS A 78 -103.95 -83.34 0.79
C LYS A 78 -103.01 -82.51 1.68
N ASP A 79 -102.95 -82.83 2.96
CA ASP A 79 -102.13 -82.09 3.94
C ASP A 79 -100.64 -82.23 3.59
N SER A 80 -100.16 -83.45 3.33
CA SER A 80 -98.79 -83.70 2.84
C SER A 80 -98.52 -83.13 1.43
N GLN A 81 -99.52 -83.05 0.55
CA GLN A 81 -99.39 -82.29 -0.71
C GLN A 81 -99.20 -80.78 -0.47
N GLN A 82 -99.90 -80.20 0.52
CA GLN A 82 -99.74 -78.79 0.88
C GLN A 82 -98.37 -78.54 1.54
N GLU A 83 -97.87 -79.45 2.37
CA GLU A 83 -96.49 -79.41 2.91
C GLU A 83 -95.44 -79.47 1.78
N VAL A 84 -95.60 -80.39 0.81
CA VAL A 84 -94.70 -80.52 -0.33
C VAL A 84 -94.69 -79.26 -1.21
N GLU A 85 -95.84 -78.63 -1.48
CA GLU A 85 -95.85 -77.35 -2.23
C GLU A 85 -95.28 -76.18 -1.42
N GLY A 86 -95.44 -76.17 -0.09
CA GLY A 86 -94.76 -75.23 0.81
C GLY A 86 -93.24 -75.36 0.74
N MET A 87 -92.73 -76.58 0.90
CA MET A 87 -91.29 -76.91 0.80
C MET A 87 -90.73 -76.57 -0.60
N LYS A 88 -91.47 -76.86 -1.67
CA LYS A 88 -91.11 -76.43 -3.04
C LYS A 88 -91.06 -74.90 -3.15
N SER A 89 -91.89 -74.16 -2.44
CA SER A 89 -91.86 -72.70 -2.47
C SER A 89 -90.65 -72.12 -1.74
N GLN A 90 -90.34 -72.64 -0.55
CA GLN A 90 -89.12 -72.28 0.18
C GLN A 90 -87.86 -72.61 -0.64
N LEU A 91 -87.82 -73.78 -1.30
CA LEU A 91 -86.70 -74.14 -2.18
C LEU A 91 -86.57 -73.18 -3.39
N ARG A 92 -87.69 -72.75 -3.99
CA ARG A 92 -87.67 -71.72 -5.06
C ARG A 92 -87.14 -70.38 -4.55
N GLU A 93 -87.46 -70.02 -3.31
CA GLU A 93 -87.00 -68.78 -2.66
C GLU A 93 -85.50 -68.83 -2.37
N TYR A 94 -85.00 -69.87 -1.70
CA TYR A 94 -83.57 -70.08 -1.46
C TYR A 94 -82.76 -70.14 -2.77
N VAL A 95 -83.28 -70.77 -3.84
CA VAL A 95 -82.61 -70.78 -5.16
C VAL A 95 -82.56 -69.37 -5.79
N GLN A 96 -83.53 -68.50 -5.53
CA GLN A 96 -83.43 -67.10 -5.95
C GLN A 96 -82.44 -66.31 -5.08
N GLU A 97 -82.40 -66.54 -3.77
CA GLU A 97 -81.45 -65.87 -2.88
C GLU A 97 -80.00 -66.24 -3.20
N ILE A 98 -79.72 -67.52 -3.44
CA ILE A 98 -78.41 -68.00 -3.90
C ILE A 98 -78.00 -67.29 -5.19
N ARG A 99 -78.89 -67.19 -6.19
CA ARG A 99 -78.59 -66.47 -7.45
C ARG A 99 -78.31 -64.98 -7.24
N ARG A 100 -79.08 -64.29 -6.39
CA ARG A 100 -78.81 -62.88 -6.03
C ARG A 100 -77.45 -62.74 -5.34
N ALA A 101 -77.05 -63.71 -4.51
CA ALA A 101 -75.74 -63.74 -3.88
C ALA A 101 -74.60 -64.03 -4.88
N GLU A 102 -74.79 -64.97 -5.81
CA GLU A 102 -73.87 -65.26 -6.92
C GLU A 102 -73.66 -64.02 -7.83
N GLU A 103 -74.75 -63.36 -8.23
CA GLU A 103 -74.70 -62.11 -9.02
C GLU A 103 -73.95 -60.99 -8.29
N LEU A 104 -74.15 -60.85 -6.98
CA LEU A 104 -73.46 -59.86 -6.13
C LEU A 104 -71.98 -60.22 -5.93
N LEU A 105 -71.64 -61.49 -5.74
CA LEU A 105 -70.25 -61.96 -5.65
C LEU A 105 -69.51 -61.70 -6.96
N LEU A 106 -70.11 -62.07 -8.10
CA LEU A 106 -69.56 -61.79 -9.44
C LEU A 106 -69.42 -60.28 -9.71
N ALA A 107 -70.22 -59.41 -9.07
CA ALA A 107 -70.00 -57.96 -9.11
C ALA A 107 -68.80 -57.54 -8.25
N LYS A 108 -68.67 -58.06 -7.03
CA LYS A 108 -67.55 -57.73 -6.13
C LYS A 108 -66.20 -58.30 -6.59
N GLU A 109 -66.20 -59.43 -7.30
CA GLU A 109 -64.99 -59.96 -7.93
C GLU A 109 -64.50 -59.05 -9.06
N ARG A 110 -65.40 -58.52 -9.91
CA ARG A 110 -65.06 -57.53 -10.94
C ARG A 110 -64.58 -56.21 -10.34
N GLU A 111 -65.27 -55.67 -9.33
CA GLU A 111 -64.80 -54.47 -8.60
C GLU A 111 -63.38 -54.67 -8.03
N ARG A 112 -63.12 -55.83 -7.42
CA ARG A 112 -61.80 -56.20 -6.89
C ARG A 112 -60.74 -56.30 -7.99
N GLU A 113 -61.06 -56.92 -9.12
CA GLU A 113 -60.14 -56.98 -10.27
C GLU A 113 -59.80 -55.58 -10.80
N ASP A 114 -60.77 -54.69 -10.93
CA ASP A 114 -60.55 -53.35 -11.47
C ASP A 114 -59.75 -52.47 -10.51
N ILE A 115 -59.98 -52.60 -9.19
CA ILE A 115 -59.11 -52.00 -8.16
C ILE A 115 -57.68 -52.57 -8.23
N LEU A 116 -57.52 -53.87 -8.47
CA LEU A 116 -56.19 -54.49 -8.65
C LEU A 116 -55.48 -54.04 -9.94
N LYS A 117 -56.23 -53.77 -11.03
CA LYS A 117 -55.69 -53.17 -12.26
C LYS A 117 -55.23 -51.72 -11.99
N GLN A 118 -56.05 -50.93 -11.31
CA GLN A 118 -55.71 -49.56 -10.90
C GLN A 118 -54.46 -49.53 -10.00
N TYR A 119 -54.40 -50.38 -8.97
CA TYR A 119 -53.25 -50.48 -8.07
C TYR A 119 -51.94 -50.80 -8.83
N LYS A 120 -51.98 -51.75 -9.79
CA LYS A 120 -50.81 -52.05 -10.64
C LYS A 120 -50.37 -50.84 -11.45
N SER A 121 -51.30 -50.20 -12.17
CA SER A 121 -50.96 -49.00 -12.97
C SER A 121 -50.43 -47.84 -12.12
N LEU A 122 -50.91 -47.68 -10.88
CA LEU A 122 -50.40 -46.68 -9.94
C LEU A 122 -49.01 -47.05 -9.41
N SER A 123 -48.74 -48.33 -9.17
CA SER A 123 -47.42 -48.82 -8.78
C SER A 123 -46.40 -48.71 -9.93
N GLU A 124 -46.82 -48.94 -11.18
CA GLU A 124 -45.99 -48.73 -12.37
C GLU A 124 -45.70 -47.22 -12.56
N GLY A 125 -46.69 -46.35 -12.31
CA GLY A 125 -46.51 -44.90 -12.24
C GLY A 125 -45.56 -44.46 -11.13
N ALA A 126 -45.65 -45.05 -9.94
CA ALA A 126 -44.73 -44.77 -8.83
C ALA A 126 -43.29 -45.18 -9.17
N ASN A 127 -43.09 -46.40 -9.69
CA ASN A 127 -41.76 -46.91 -10.06
C ASN A 127 -41.10 -46.07 -11.18
N THR A 128 -41.88 -45.60 -12.15
CA THR A 128 -41.37 -44.73 -13.23
C THR A 128 -41.05 -43.31 -12.75
N LEU A 129 -41.83 -42.77 -11.81
CA LEU A 129 -41.49 -41.51 -11.13
C LEU A 129 -40.24 -41.65 -10.24
N GLU A 130 -40.08 -42.78 -9.54
CA GLU A 130 -38.88 -43.05 -8.73
C GLU A 130 -37.62 -43.13 -9.60
N ALA A 131 -37.66 -43.90 -10.70
CA ALA A 131 -36.55 -43.97 -11.66
C ALA A 131 -36.24 -42.60 -12.30
N SER A 132 -37.27 -41.80 -12.60
CA SER A 132 -37.08 -40.42 -13.07
C SER A 132 -36.44 -39.53 -12.01
N ASN A 133 -36.80 -39.70 -10.73
CA ASN A 133 -36.22 -38.93 -9.64
C ASN A 133 -34.75 -39.32 -9.39
N GLN A 134 -34.43 -40.62 -9.36
CA GLN A 134 -33.05 -41.11 -9.28
C GLN A 134 -32.17 -40.57 -10.43
N THR A 135 -32.74 -40.46 -11.65
CA THR A 135 -32.05 -39.86 -12.80
C THR A 135 -31.81 -38.37 -12.59
N LEU A 136 -32.83 -37.60 -12.16
CA LEU A 136 -32.70 -36.16 -11.87
C LEU A 136 -31.76 -35.87 -10.68
N GLU A 137 -31.68 -36.76 -9.70
CA GLU A 137 -30.70 -36.68 -8.61
C GLU A 137 -29.28 -36.89 -9.12
N MET A 138 -29.04 -37.86 -10.01
CA MET A 138 -27.75 -38.07 -10.67
C MET A 138 -27.33 -36.85 -11.52
N GLU A 139 -28.23 -36.34 -12.36
CA GLU A 139 -28.01 -35.10 -13.13
C GLU A 139 -27.73 -33.90 -12.21
N SER A 140 -28.42 -33.80 -11.07
CA SER A 140 -28.17 -32.76 -10.07
C SER A 140 -26.79 -32.90 -9.41
N MET A 141 -26.33 -34.12 -9.15
CA MET A 141 -24.98 -34.37 -8.61
C MET A 141 -23.90 -34.05 -9.64
N GLU A 142 -24.09 -34.42 -10.92
CA GLU A 142 -23.16 -34.07 -11.99
C GLU A 142 -23.09 -32.55 -12.21
N ALA A 143 -24.23 -31.85 -12.26
CA ALA A 143 -24.28 -30.40 -12.37
C ALA A 143 -23.59 -29.69 -11.17
N LYS A 144 -23.74 -30.22 -9.95
CA LYS A 144 -23.00 -29.71 -8.76
C LYS A 144 -21.50 -29.94 -8.88
N LYS A 145 -21.07 -31.10 -9.37
CA LYS A 145 -19.64 -31.42 -9.59
C LYS A 145 -19.01 -30.50 -10.63
N LEU A 146 -19.69 -30.27 -11.75
CA LEU A 146 -19.24 -29.34 -12.80
C LEU A 146 -19.19 -27.88 -12.32
N LEU A 147 -20.08 -27.50 -11.39
CA LEU A 147 -20.05 -26.19 -10.75
C LEU A 147 -18.87 -26.05 -9.78
N GLN A 148 -18.61 -27.05 -8.92
CA GLN A 148 -17.41 -27.08 -8.07
C GLN A 148 -16.13 -26.99 -8.90
N GLU A 149 -16.01 -27.80 -9.98
CA GLU A 149 -14.86 -27.73 -10.90
C GLU A 149 -14.71 -26.36 -11.60
N ALA A 150 -15.77 -25.55 -11.69
CA ALA A 150 -15.70 -24.19 -12.22
C ALA A 150 -15.31 -23.19 -11.12
N GLU A 151 -15.83 -23.35 -9.90
CA GLU A 151 -15.47 -22.54 -8.72
C GLU A 151 -13.98 -22.73 -8.37
N ASP A 152 -13.48 -23.97 -8.34
CA ASP A 152 -12.06 -24.27 -8.13
C ASP A 152 -11.15 -23.60 -9.17
N ARG A 153 -11.58 -23.58 -10.45
CA ARG A 153 -10.86 -22.92 -11.56
C ARG A 153 -10.91 -21.39 -11.44
N ILE A 154 -12.01 -20.82 -10.96
CA ILE A 154 -12.13 -19.38 -10.70
C ILE A 154 -11.20 -19.00 -9.55
N SER A 155 -11.22 -19.73 -8.43
CA SER A 155 -10.33 -19.48 -7.29
C SER A 155 -8.85 -19.51 -7.70
N GLY A 156 -8.41 -20.50 -8.49
CA GLY A 156 -7.03 -20.56 -8.99
C GLY A 156 -6.66 -19.42 -9.97
N LEU A 157 -7.63 -18.86 -10.70
CA LEU A 157 -7.43 -17.68 -11.54
C LEU A 157 -7.39 -16.38 -10.71
N GLU A 158 -8.18 -16.30 -9.64
CA GLU A 158 -8.16 -15.18 -8.68
C GLU A 158 -6.83 -15.15 -7.90
N GLU A 159 -6.35 -16.29 -7.40
CA GLU A 159 -5.01 -16.41 -6.81
C GLU A 159 -3.93 -15.93 -7.77
N LEU A 160 -3.92 -16.43 -9.01
CA LEU A 160 -2.96 -16.01 -10.03
C LEU A 160 -3.06 -14.50 -10.35
N ALA A 161 -4.27 -13.93 -10.37
CA ALA A 161 -4.47 -12.51 -10.57
C ALA A 161 -3.88 -11.69 -9.40
N THR A 162 -4.11 -12.07 -8.14
CA THR A 162 -3.53 -11.34 -6.99
C THR A 162 -2.00 -11.39 -6.96
N ILE A 163 -1.39 -12.50 -7.39
CA ILE A 163 0.06 -12.61 -7.58
C ILE A 163 0.53 -11.65 -8.67
N ARG A 164 -0.16 -11.59 -9.82
CA ARG A 164 0.22 -10.65 -10.90
C ARG A 164 0.01 -9.19 -10.53
N GLU A 165 -1.02 -8.85 -9.77
CA GLU A 165 -1.18 -7.50 -9.21
C GLU A 165 -0.06 -7.15 -8.24
N HIS A 166 0.47 -8.12 -7.48
CA HIS A 166 1.63 -7.91 -6.61
C HIS A 166 2.92 -7.70 -7.43
N ASP A 167 3.16 -8.53 -8.43
CA ASP A 167 4.29 -8.38 -9.38
C ASP A 167 4.28 -6.99 -10.05
N ILE A 168 3.11 -6.55 -10.52
CA ILE A 168 2.91 -5.24 -11.15
C ILE A 168 3.23 -4.11 -10.17
N ARG A 169 2.68 -4.14 -8.94
CA ARG A 169 2.95 -3.12 -7.91
C ARG A 169 4.43 -3.02 -7.54
N GLU A 170 5.14 -4.14 -7.51
CA GLU A 170 6.60 -4.16 -7.27
C GLU A 170 7.38 -3.59 -8.47
N CYS A 171 6.97 -3.89 -9.70
CA CYS A 171 7.54 -3.27 -10.90
C CYS A 171 7.29 -1.75 -10.95
N GLU A 172 6.07 -1.30 -10.63
CA GLU A 172 5.73 0.12 -10.52
C GLU A 172 6.59 0.82 -9.46
N ARG A 173 6.79 0.19 -8.29
CA ARG A 173 7.66 0.70 -7.23
C ARG A 173 9.11 0.86 -7.72
N GLN A 174 9.64 -0.12 -8.44
CA GLN A 174 10.99 -0.08 -9.01
C GLN A 174 11.13 1.00 -10.09
N ILE A 175 10.12 1.17 -10.96
CA ILE A 175 10.09 2.22 -11.98
C ILE A 175 10.07 3.62 -11.34
N ASN A 176 9.27 3.82 -10.30
CA ASN A 176 9.19 5.09 -9.57
C ASN A 176 10.52 5.44 -8.87
N GLU A 177 11.17 4.45 -8.22
CA GLU A 177 12.48 4.61 -7.60
C GLU A 177 13.55 5.01 -8.63
N LEU A 178 13.66 4.27 -9.75
CA LEU A 178 14.61 4.57 -10.82
C LEU A 178 14.33 5.93 -11.49
N SER A 179 13.05 6.33 -11.60
CA SER A 179 12.67 7.65 -12.13
C SER A 179 13.07 8.79 -11.19
N ALA A 180 12.96 8.59 -9.88
CA ALA A 180 13.42 9.56 -8.88
C ALA A 180 14.96 9.68 -8.86
N GLN A 181 15.67 8.56 -8.99
CA GLN A 181 17.14 8.55 -9.11
C GLN A 181 17.61 9.23 -10.40
N LEU A 182 16.92 9.01 -11.52
CA LEU A 182 17.21 9.69 -12.79
C LEU A 182 17.00 11.20 -12.66
N ALA A 183 15.86 11.66 -12.14
CA ALA A 183 15.58 13.08 -11.97
C ALA A 183 16.57 13.78 -11.01
N ALA A 184 17.05 13.07 -9.97
CA ALA A 184 18.11 13.58 -9.10
C ALA A 184 19.45 13.74 -9.84
N ALA A 185 19.85 12.74 -10.63
CA ALA A 185 21.07 12.80 -11.43
C ALA A 185 21.00 13.85 -12.56
N GLU A 186 19.84 14.03 -13.18
CA GLU A 186 19.59 15.10 -14.15
C GLU A 186 19.72 16.49 -13.49
N SER A 187 19.17 16.68 -12.29
CA SER A 187 19.32 17.92 -11.53
C SER A 187 20.77 18.19 -11.09
N GLU A 188 21.56 17.15 -10.77
CA GLU A 188 22.98 17.29 -10.46
C GLU A 188 23.79 17.67 -11.72
N LEU A 189 23.50 17.04 -12.86
CA LEU A 189 24.12 17.38 -14.14
C LEU A 189 23.80 18.82 -14.58
N GLU A 190 22.59 19.31 -14.36
CA GLU A 190 22.22 20.70 -14.65
C GLU A 190 22.98 21.68 -13.75
N ALA A 191 23.04 21.42 -12.44
CA ALA A 191 23.83 22.22 -11.52
C ALA A 191 25.34 22.20 -11.86
N LEU A 192 25.89 21.08 -12.34
CA LEU A 192 27.28 20.98 -12.79
C LEU A 192 27.54 21.70 -14.13
N ARG A 193 26.52 21.83 -15.00
CA ARG A 193 26.57 22.67 -16.22
C ARG A 193 26.59 24.15 -15.86
N ASP A 194 25.69 24.60 -14.98
CA ASP A 194 25.62 26.00 -14.54
C ASP A 194 26.93 26.43 -13.84
N ASN A 195 27.47 25.58 -12.96
CA ASN A 195 28.78 25.82 -12.33
C ASN A 195 29.92 25.89 -13.36
N ASN A 196 29.93 25.03 -14.39
CA ASN A 196 30.91 25.13 -15.48
C ASN A 196 30.73 26.42 -16.29
N HIS A 197 29.49 26.87 -16.53
CA HIS A 197 29.22 28.09 -17.26
C HIS A 197 29.71 29.32 -16.48
N ALA A 198 29.43 29.38 -15.16
CA ALA A 198 29.94 30.43 -14.27
C ALA A 198 31.47 30.45 -14.25
N LEU A 199 32.13 29.31 -14.05
CA LEU A 199 33.60 29.20 -14.09
C LEU A 199 34.20 29.59 -15.45
N SER A 200 33.48 29.35 -16.55
CA SER A 200 33.90 29.77 -17.89
C SER A 200 33.82 31.30 -18.06
N LEU A 201 32.79 31.95 -17.50
CA LEU A 201 32.66 33.41 -17.47
C LEU A 201 33.74 34.06 -16.59
N ASP A 202 34.01 33.52 -15.40
CA ASP A 202 35.09 33.97 -14.52
C ASP A 202 36.47 33.79 -15.17
N LEU A 203 36.67 32.68 -15.91
CA LEU A 203 37.87 32.43 -16.69
C LEU A 203 38.05 33.45 -17.83
N GLU A 204 36.98 33.88 -18.50
CA GLU A 204 37.07 34.91 -19.53
C GLU A 204 37.33 36.30 -18.92
N ALA A 205 36.64 36.64 -17.82
CA ALA A 205 36.86 37.89 -17.09
C ALA A 205 38.29 38.01 -16.54
N THR A 206 38.89 36.89 -16.09
CA THR A 206 40.29 36.87 -15.66
C THR A 206 41.29 36.93 -16.82
N LYS A 207 41.01 36.32 -17.98
CA LYS A 207 41.80 36.56 -19.22
C LYS A 207 41.77 38.03 -19.63
N GLU A 208 40.59 38.65 -19.62
CA GLU A 208 40.45 40.08 -19.88
C GLU A 208 41.27 40.94 -18.92
N LEU A 209 41.27 40.61 -17.62
CA LEU A 209 42.06 41.31 -16.62
C LEU A 209 43.57 41.13 -16.85
N CYS A 210 44.03 39.91 -17.15
CA CYS A 210 45.42 39.65 -17.52
C CYS A 210 45.83 40.44 -18.77
N SER A 211 45.00 40.47 -19.81
CA SER A 211 45.25 41.27 -21.02
C SER A 211 45.35 42.77 -20.73
N LYS A 212 44.48 43.31 -19.84
CA LYS A 212 44.54 44.70 -19.38
C LYS A 212 45.81 44.99 -18.57
N LEU A 213 46.26 44.05 -17.73
CA LEU A 213 47.49 44.15 -16.95
C LEU A 213 48.75 44.05 -17.81
N ASP A 214 48.82 43.14 -18.79
CA ASP A 214 49.94 43.07 -19.73
C ASP A 214 50.01 44.32 -20.63
N LEU A 215 48.86 44.87 -21.05
CA LEU A 215 48.83 46.15 -21.78
C LEU A 215 49.33 47.32 -20.92
N GLN A 216 49.01 47.35 -19.62
CA GLN A 216 49.57 48.34 -18.68
C GLN A 216 51.07 48.13 -18.47
N LYS A 217 51.52 46.89 -18.33
CA LYS A 217 52.93 46.52 -18.18
C LYS A 217 53.77 46.90 -19.40
N VAL A 218 53.26 46.69 -20.63
CA VAL A 218 53.93 47.12 -21.87
C VAL A 218 54.10 48.64 -21.86
N LYS A 219 53.04 49.41 -21.61
CA LYS A 219 53.12 50.88 -21.52
C LYS A 219 54.10 51.37 -20.46
N LEU A 220 54.08 50.78 -19.26
CA LEU A 220 55.02 51.12 -18.19
C LEU A 220 56.47 50.73 -18.54
N SER A 221 56.69 49.70 -19.37
CA SER A 221 58.02 49.40 -19.92
C SER A 221 58.45 50.35 -21.03
N GLU A 222 57.53 50.81 -21.89
CA GLU A 222 57.77 51.84 -22.91
C GLU A 222 58.14 53.18 -22.23
N GLU A 223 57.36 53.64 -21.25
CA GLU A 223 57.65 54.81 -20.42
C GLU A 223 59.01 54.68 -19.68
N LEU A 224 59.33 53.48 -19.17
CA LEU A 224 60.61 53.21 -18.51
C LEU A 224 61.79 53.22 -19.49
N GLU A 225 61.61 52.70 -20.71
CA GLU A 225 62.60 52.76 -21.79
C GLU A 225 62.81 54.20 -22.28
N GLU A 226 61.75 54.98 -22.51
CA GLU A 226 61.84 56.42 -22.79
C GLU A 226 62.60 57.16 -21.68
N HIS A 227 62.25 56.93 -20.41
CA HIS A 227 62.99 57.48 -19.28
C HIS A 227 64.43 56.95 -19.18
N SER A 228 64.75 55.76 -19.71
CA SER A 228 66.13 55.25 -19.79
C SER A 228 66.92 55.95 -20.91
N ASN A 229 66.31 56.14 -22.08
CA ASN A 229 66.87 56.83 -23.23
C ASN A 229 67.13 58.30 -22.91
N ILE A 230 66.21 58.98 -22.24
CA ILE A 230 66.38 60.36 -21.75
C ILE A 230 67.52 60.43 -20.73
N ARG A 231 67.62 59.47 -19.79
CA ARG A 231 68.74 59.39 -18.84
C ARG A 231 70.08 59.14 -19.55
N GLU A 232 70.11 58.34 -20.61
CA GLU A 232 71.33 58.08 -21.37
C GLU A 232 71.73 59.28 -22.24
N GLN A 233 70.77 59.97 -22.86
CA GLN A 233 71.00 61.23 -23.58
C GLN A 233 71.59 62.29 -22.64
N LEU A 234 70.98 62.53 -21.46
CA LEU A 234 71.51 63.42 -20.44
C LEU A 234 72.90 62.98 -19.91
N ALA A 235 73.18 61.68 -19.86
CA ALA A 235 74.50 61.17 -19.50
C ALA A 235 75.55 61.45 -20.59
N ARG A 236 75.20 61.27 -21.88
CA ARG A 236 76.04 61.60 -23.04
C ARG A 236 76.31 63.11 -23.12
N GLU A 237 75.29 63.95 -22.95
CA GLU A 237 75.42 65.43 -22.89
C GLU A 237 76.31 65.87 -21.73
N LYS A 238 76.15 65.26 -20.55
CA LYS A 238 77.03 65.49 -19.42
C LYS A 238 78.48 65.09 -19.73
N GLU A 239 78.70 63.98 -20.44
CA GLU A 239 80.03 63.55 -20.85
C GLU A 239 80.65 64.49 -21.90
N THR A 240 79.88 64.99 -22.88
CA THR A 240 80.38 65.97 -23.86
C THR A 240 80.71 67.31 -23.20
N LEU A 241 79.84 67.82 -22.32
CA LEU A 241 80.12 69.03 -21.53
C LEU A 241 81.35 68.86 -20.61
N GLN A 242 81.56 67.66 -20.05
CA GLN A 242 82.79 67.35 -19.30
C GLN A 242 84.03 67.30 -20.21
N LYS A 243 83.92 66.77 -21.43
CA LYS A 243 85.00 66.78 -22.43
C LYS A 243 85.35 68.21 -22.84
N GLU A 244 84.35 69.04 -23.18
CA GLU A 244 84.53 70.45 -23.52
C GLU A 244 85.15 71.26 -22.37
N LEU A 245 84.67 71.07 -21.14
CA LEU A 245 85.28 71.69 -19.94
C LEU A 245 86.73 71.23 -19.72
N SER A 246 87.06 69.98 -20.04
CA SER A 246 88.43 69.47 -19.96
C SER A 246 89.33 70.04 -21.06
N LEU A 247 88.81 70.20 -22.29
CA LEU A 247 89.49 70.80 -23.43
C LEU A 247 89.76 72.29 -23.20
N ALA A 248 88.79 73.04 -22.66
CA ALA A 248 88.98 74.42 -22.24
C ALA A 248 90.11 74.52 -21.20
N ARG A 249 90.07 73.67 -20.15
CA ARG A 249 91.12 73.61 -19.12
C ARG A 249 92.51 73.21 -19.65
N THR A 250 92.62 72.45 -20.75
CA THR A 250 93.91 72.17 -21.39
C THR A 250 94.35 73.31 -22.31
N GLY A 251 93.43 73.98 -23.00
CA GLY A 251 93.70 75.20 -23.78
C GLY A 251 94.21 76.34 -22.89
N ASP A 252 93.51 76.62 -21.79
CA ASP A 252 93.92 77.61 -20.78
C ASP A 252 95.31 77.28 -20.22
N ARG A 253 95.59 76.01 -19.92
CA ARG A 253 96.93 75.56 -19.49
C ARG A 253 97.99 75.73 -20.58
N ALA A 254 97.68 75.45 -21.84
CA ALA A 254 98.62 75.66 -22.94
C ALA A 254 98.95 77.15 -23.12
N ALA A 255 97.95 78.04 -23.03
CA ALA A 255 98.13 79.49 -23.07
C ALA A 255 98.95 79.99 -21.87
N VAL A 256 98.65 79.52 -20.65
CA VAL A 256 99.43 79.86 -19.44
C VAL A 256 100.88 79.37 -19.54
N ASN A 257 101.12 78.16 -20.06
CA ASN A 257 102.47 77.63 -20.26
C ASN A 257 103.26 78.47 -21.28
N GLY A 258 102.66 78.82 -22.43
CA GLY A 258 103.32 79.68 -23.42
C GLY A 258 103.62 81.09 -22.91
N LEU A 259 102.73 81.65 -22.08
CA LEU A 259 102.99 82.92 -21.38
C LEU A 259 104.11 82.80 -20.33
N GLN A 260 104.19 81.68 -19.61
CA GLN A 260 105.30 81.40 -18.69
C GLN A 260 106.64 81.25 -19.41
N GLU A 261 106.65 80.63 -20.59
CA GLU A 261 107.85 80.41 -21.41
C GLU A 261 108.39 81.74 -21.99
N LEU A 262 107.51 82.59 -22.52
CA LEU A 262 107.86 83.96 -22.93
C LEU A 262 108.36 84.82 -21.75
N LEU A 263 107.76 84.68 -20.58
CA LEU A 263 108.14 85.43 -19.38
C LEU A 263 109.47 84.91 -18.78
N ALA A 264 109.80 83.63 -18.97
CA ALA A 264 111.11 83.07 -18.67
C ALA A 264 112.19 83.60 -19.64
N ALA A 265 111.91 83.63 -20.95
CA ALA A 265 112.81 84.20 -21.96
C ALA A 265 113.14 85.68 -21.67
N SER A 266 112.11 86.50 -21.40
CA SER A 266 112.28 87.91 -21.03
C SER A 266 113.13 88.10 -19.77
N ARG A 267 113.00 87.23 -18.76
CA ARG A 267 113.84 87.26 -17.55
C ARG A 267 115.31 86.90 -17.85
N ALA A 268 115.55 85.97 -18.79
CA ALA A 268 116.91 85.61 -19.19
C ALA A 268 117.62 86.77 -19.93
N GLU A 269 116.93 87.49 -20.81
CA GLU A 269 117.49 88.67 -21.50
C GLU A 269 117.89 89.78 -20.53
N VAL A 270 117.06 90.06 -19.51
CA VAL A 270 117.34 91.10 -18.50
C VAL A 270 118.57 90.77 -17.66
N GLU A 271 118.76 89.52 -17.25
CA GLU A 271 119.94 89.11 -16.48
C GLU A 271 121.21 89.07 -17.36
N GLN A 272 121.08 88.72 -18.64
CA GLN A 272 122.18 88.81 -19.61
C GLN A 272 122.65 90.27 -19.80
N GLN A 273 121.73 91.24 -19.86
CA GLN A 273 122.07 92.67 -19.92
C GLN A 273 122.80 93.17 -18.66
N ARG A 274 122.41 92.69 -17.47
CA ARG A 274 123.11 92.99 -16.20
C ARG A 274 124.57 92.57 -16.21
N ILE A 275 124.86 91.36 -16.72
CA ILE A 275 126.23 90.83 -16.77
C ILE A 275 127.13 91.70 -17.66
N VAL A 276 126.62 92.15 -18.81
CA VAL A 276 127.37 93.02 -19.74
C VAL A 276 127.66 94.40 -19.13
N LEU A 277 126.73 94.97 -18.37
CA LEU A 277 126.95 96.24 -17.66
C LEU A 277 128.03 96.12 -16.57
N ALA A 278 127.99 95.05 -15.77
CA ALA A 278 128.98 94.81 -14.72
C ALA A 278 130.41 94.66 -15.28
N GLN A 279 130.57 94.02 -16.45
CA GLN A 279 131.87 93.91 -17.14
C GLN A 279 132.40 95.28 -17.58
N ARG A 280 131.55 96.18 -18.07
CA ARG A 280 131.94 97.54 -18.49
C ARG A 280 132.39 98.42 -17.34
N GLU A 281 131.78 98.30 -16.16
CA GLU A 281 132.26 99.02 -14.97
C GLU A 281 133.63 98.51 -14.50
N GLN A 282 133.89 97.19 -14.60
CA GLN A 282 135.18 96.62 -14.24
C GLN A 282 136.34 97.09 -15.15
N GLU A 283 136.07 97.40 -16.42
CA GLU A 283 137.06 98.01 -17.33
C GLU A 283 137.35 99.47 -16.97
N ARG A 284 136.30 100.26 -16.66
CA ARG A 284 136.43 101.67 -16.21
C ARG A 284 137.36 101.78 -14.99
N ASP A 285 137.14 100.93 -14.00
CA ASP A 285 137.83 101.06 -12.70
C ASP A 285 139.31 100.63 -12.79
N LYS A 286 139.66 99.70 -13.68
CA LYS A 286 141.07 99.38 -13.99
C LYS A 286 141.80 100.60 -14.57
N LEU A 287 141.23 101.24 -15.60
CA LEU A 287 141.83 102.40 -16.25
C LEU A 287 141.98 103.59 -15.29
N ALA A 288 141.07 103.76 -14.33
CA ALA A 288 141.23 104.73 -13.25
C ALA A 288 142.48 104.43 -12.40
N THR A 289 142.65 103.19 -11.92
CA THR A 289 143.80 102.83 -11.08
C THR A 289 145.16 102.97 -11.78
N GLU A 290 145.25 102.69 -13.09
CA GLU A 290 146.48 102.94 -13.86
C GLU A 290 146.80 104.43 -13.99
N THR A 291 145.77 105.27 -14.12
CA THR A 291 145.92 106.74 -14.24
C THR A 291 146.46 107.34 -12.94
N ASP A 292 145.98 106.89 -11.78
CA ASP A 292 146.43 107.38 -10.48
C ASP A 292 147.82 106.86 -10.08
N ALA A 293 148.16 105.62 -10.44
CA ALA A 293 149.51 105.08 -10.25
C ALA A 293 150.59 105.86 -11.04
N LEU A 294 150.24 106.41 -12.21
CA LEU A 294 151.11 107.29 -12.98
C LEU A 294 151.23 108.70 -12.38
N ARG A 295 150.16 109.24 -11.77
CA ARG A 295 150.18 110.53 -11.04
C ARG A 295 151.12 110.47 -9.84
N ALA A 296 151.02 109.42 -9.01
CA ALA A 296 151.84 109.25 -7.82
C ALA A 296 153.35 109.25 -8.14
N ARG A 297 153.76 108.50 -9.18
CA ARG A 297 155.16 108.44 -9.64
C ARG A 297 155.70 109.79 -10.17
N LEU A 298 154.83 110.67 -10.66
CA LEU A 298 155.24 112.00 -11.11
C LEU A 298 155.50 112.95 -9.93
N ALA A 299 154.67 112.87 -8.88
CA ALA A 299 154.84 113.66 -7.64
C ALA A 299 156.15 113.30 -6.92
N GLU A 300 156.42 112.00 -6.72
CA GLU A 300 157.61 111.49 -6.04
C GLU A 300 158.92 112.00 -6.70
N GLN A 301 158.95 112.08 -8.04
CA GLN A 301 160.08 112.63 -8.81
C GLN A 301 160.20 114.16 -8.66
N GLN A 302 159.09 114.90 -8.63
CA GLN A 302 159.11 116.35 -8.40
C GLN A 302 159.59 116.70 -6.98
N GLU A 303 159.23 115.89 -5.99
CA GLU A 303 159.65 116.06 -4.60
C GLU A 303 161.12 115.67 -4.38
N ALA A 304 161.64 114.70 -5.14
CA ALA A 304 163.08 114.42 -5.17
C ALA A 304 163.88 115.61 -5.74
N ALA A 305 163.40 116.23 -6.83
CA ALA A 305 164.03 117.41 -7.42
C ALA A 305 163.98 118.65 -6.50
N ARG A 306 162.87 118.88 -5.79
CA ARG A 306 162.74 119.98 -4.82
C ARG A 306 163.71 119.84 -3.63
N ARG A 307 164.02 118.61 -3.22
CA ARG A 307 164.96 118.29 -2.13
C ARG A 307 166.42 118.55 -2.52
N SER A 308 166.83 118.26 -3.76
CA SER A 308 168.21 118.57 -4.22
C SER A 308 168.45 120.07 -4.42
N GLU A 309 167.45 120.82 -4.90
CA GLU A 309 167.50 122.30 -4.90
C GLU A 309 167.63 122.91 -3.50
N ALA A 310 166.87 122.40 -2.52
CA ALA A 310 166.85 122.96 -1.17
C ALA A 310 168.25 122.91 -0.53
N LEU A 311 168.93 121.76 -0.59
CA LEU A 311 170.29 121.59 -0.08
C LEU A 311 171.30 122.49 -0.81
N ALA A 312 171.14 122.73 -2.11
CA ALA A 312 171.97 123.68 -2.84
C ALA A 312 171.76 125.14 -2.36
N SER A 313 170.53 125.50 -1.99
CA SER A 313 170.23 126.82 -1.41
C SER A 313 170.87 127.00 -0.03
N GLU A 314 170.80 126.02 0.87
CA GLU A 314 171.38 126.11 2.24
C GLU A 314 172.90 126.32 2.24
N TYR A 315 173.64 125.63 1.37
CA TYR A 315 175.09 125.91 1.23
C TYR A 315 175.37 127.34 0.72
N SER A 316 174.47 127.93 -0.06
CA SER A 316 174.59 129.34 -0.47
C SER A 316 174.39 130.30 0.72
N VAL A 317 173.48 129.98 1.66
CA VAL A 317 173.20 130.74 2.90
C VAL A 317 174.40 130.78 3.84
N GLN A 318 175.07 129.64 4.01
CA GLN A 318 176.24 129.55 4.90
C GLN A 318 177.42 130.40 4.39
N LEU A 319 177.57 130.54 3.07
CA LEU A 319 178.52 131.45 2.39
C LEU A 319 178.18 132.95 2.52
N GLN A 320 177.08 133.26 3.20
CA GLN A 320 176.36 134.53 3.18
C GLN A 320 176.14 135.08 4.61
N GLU A 321 175.76 134.23 5.57
CA GLU A 321 175.62 134.61 6.98
C GLU A 321 176.97 134.99 7.65
N LEU A 322 178.05 134.23 7.35
CA LEU A 322 179.42 134.55 7.80
C LEU A 322 179.94 135.86 7.20
N ARG A 323 179.43 136.22 6.03
CA ARG A 323 179.78 137.44 5.31
C ARG A 323 179.06 138.65 5.93
N ARG A 324 177.82 138.46 6.42
CA ARG A 324 177.01 139.50 7.10
C ARG A 324 177.58 140.01 8.41
N LYS A 325 178.24 139.14 9.18
CA LYS A 325 178.78 139.50 10.50
C LYS A 325 180.08 140.31 10.48
N LEU A 326 180.58 140.70 9.30
CA LEU A 326 181.69 141.66 9.17
C LEU A 326 181.21 143.08 8.80
N THR A 327 179.92 143.33 8.55
CA THR A 327 179.39 144.66 8.13
C THR A 327 179.15 145.65 9.26
N ASP A 328 178.37 145.26 10.27
CA ASP A 328 177.65 146.25 11.09
C ASP A 328 178.45 146.67 12.32
N GLU A 329 179.02 145.71 13.06
CA GLU A 329 179.80 145.98 14.28
C GLU A 329 181.32 145.94 14.08
N ARG A 330 181.78 146.61 13.03
CA ARG A 330 182.77 147.67 13.28
C ARG A 330 182.73 148.75 12.21
N PHE A 331 181.87 149.74 12.45
CA PHE A 331 182.24 151.15 12.26
C PHE A 331 182.86 151.69 13.56
N ALA A 332 183.73 150.92 14.22
CA ALA A 332 185.15 151.15 14.00
C ALA A 332 185.89 150.04 13.21
N LEU A 333 185.84 150.10 11.85
CA LEU A 333 186.77 149.49 10.86
C LEU A 333 186.39 148.16 9.97
N ILE A 334 185.22 147.97 9.20
CA ILE A 334 185.01 147.56 7.68
C ILE A 334 184.38 146.07 6.96
N ARG A 335 182.99 145.53 6.72
CA ARG A 335 181.98 144.65 5.59
C ARG A 335 181.04 143.12 5.36
N SER A 336 179.58 142.82 5.20
CA SER A 336 178.31 142.02 4.33
C SER A 336 177.36 140.51 4.05
N ARG A 337 175.92 140.16 4.27
CA ARG A 337 174.52 139.27 3.76
C ARG A 337 173.79 137.62 3.57
N ASN A 338 172.45 137.02 3.95
CA ASN A 338 171.10 136.02 3.46
C ASN A 338 170.44 134.33 3.48
N ALA A 339 169.04 133.74 3.51
CA ALA A 339 168.26 132.23 3.19
C ALA A 339 166.62 131.47 3.36
N ASP A 340 166.12 130.05 3.29
CA ASP A 340 164.74 129.08 2.86
C ASP A 340 163.88 127.72 3.66
N ARG A 341 162.86 126.59 3.51
CA ARG A 341 161.61 125.62 2.81
C ARG A 341 160.74 124.27 3.63
N SER A 342 159.67 123.17 3.54
CA SER A 342 158.31 122.29 2.98
C SER A 342 157.56 120.84 3.72
N ASP A 343 156.50 119.75 3.65
CA ASP A 343 155.08 118.93 3.11
C ASP A 343 154.35 117.42 3.80
N ILE A 344 153.25 116.35 3.73
CA ILE A 344 151.73 115.65 3.32
C ILE A 344 151.00 114.02 3.72
N GLU A 345 149.61 113.39 3.67
CA GLU A 345 148.87 111.82 3.61
C GLU A 345 147.29 111.05 4.10
N PRO A 346 146.72 109.64 4.05
CA PRO A 346 145.22 108.78 3.97
C PRO A 346 144.62 107.25 4.69
N ALA A 347 143.54 106.17 4.66
CA ALA A 347 142.07 105.38 4.26
C ALA A 347 141.41 103.84 4.94
N THR A 348 140.33 102.77 4.91
CA THR A 348 138.82 102.03 4.52
C THR A 348 138.26 100.38 4.97
N THR A 349 137.15 99.33 5.01
CA THR A 349 135.56 98.63 4.97
C THR A 349 135.09 96.95 5.35
N ARG A 350 133.99 95.89 5.37
CA ARG A 350 132.41 95.21 5.21
C ARG A 350 131.92 93.51 5.55
N THR A 351 130.81 92.47 5.60
CA THR A 351 129.22 91.79 5.72
C THR A 351 128.79 90.05 5.75
N THR A 352 127.69 89.02 5.87
CA THR A 352 126.13 88.37 6.19
C THR A 352 125.63 86.66 6.02
N GLN A 353 124.52 85.64 6.16
CA GLN A 353 122.99 85.04 6.62
C GLN A 353 122.22 83.42 6.37
N THR A 354 121.09 82.68 7.03
CA THR A 354 119.84 81.52 6.72
C THR A 354 119.41 79.94 7.42
N THR A 355 118.37 78.83 7.47
CA THR A 355 116.92 78.01 7.12
C THR A 355 116.29 76.56 7.96
N THR A 356 115.27 75.45 7.99
CA THR A 356 113.88 74.54 7.55
C THR A 356 113.26 73.10 8.40
N THR A 357 112.24 71.99 8.43
CA THR A 357 110.77 71.17 8.07
C THR A 357 110.31 69.55 8.64
N ILE A 358 109.24 68.47 8.72
CA ILE A 358 107.68 67.75 8.61
C ILE A 358 107.26 66.13 9.19
N VAL A 359 106.20 65.05 9.28
CA VAL A 359 104.70 64.25 9.05
C VAL A 359 104.18 62.77 9.88
N GLU A 360 103.15 61.67 9.97
CA GLU A 360 101.69 60.85 9.66
C GLU A 360 101.10 59.43 10.55
N THR A 361 100.09 58.31 10.61
CA THR A 361 98.77 57.35 10.14
C THR A 361 97.98 56.13 11.15
N TRP A 362 96.98 54.99 11.22
CA TRP A 362 95.77 53.91 10.71
C TRP A 362 94.90 52.79 11.76
N ALA A 363 93.93 51.64 11.86
CA ALA A 363 92.83 50.45 11.34
C ALA A 363 91.81 49.45 12.40
N LYS A 364 90.85 48.29 12.49
CA LYS A 364 89.87 47.03 11.93
C LYS A 364 88.72 46.04 12.85
N LEU A 365 87.79 44.92 12.48
CA LEU A 365 86.58 43.99 13.22
C LEU A 365 85.94 42.35 12.98
N LEU A 366 84.81 41.59 13.58
CA LEU A 366 84.11 40.04 13.48
C LEU A 366 82.62 39.31 14.13
N GLU A 367 82.04 37.93 14.05
CA GLU A 367 80.57 37.17 14.46
C GLU A 367 80.07 35.46 14.60
N HIS A 368 78.81 34.81 15.08
CA HIS A 368 77.87 33.41 14.84
C HIS A 368 77.12 32.07 15.75
N GLN A 369 75.85 31.33 15.50
CA GLN A 369 75.00 29.84 15.67
C GLN A 369 73.91 28.91 16.74
N SER A 370 72.99 27.75 16.49
CA SER A 370 71.93 26.77 17.39
C SER A 370 70.98 25.32 17.00
N SER A 371 70.02 24.47 17.78
CA SER A 371 69.16 23.03 17.53
C SER A 371 67.82 22.24 18.38
N VAL A 372 67.11 20.93 18.18
CA VAL A 372 65.65 20.20 18.68
C VAL A 372 65.08 18.51 18.76
N GLN A 373 63.83 17.89 19.31
CA GLN A 373 63.08 16.35 19.32
C GLN A 373 61.53 15.84 19.98
N SER A 374 60.63 14.67 20.25
CA SER A 374 60.12 13.06 20.15
C SER A 374 58.60 12.32 20.72
N ALA A 375 58.08 10.92 20.77
CA ALA A 375 56.65 10.17 21.22
C ALA A 375 56.32 8.55 21.69
N PRO A 376 55.14 7.98 22.31
CA PRO A 376 54.75 6.47 22.58
C PRO A 376 53.23 5.84 22.62
N THR A 377 52.97 4.53 23.03
CA THR A 377 51.69 3.64 22.95
C THR A 377 51.28 2.73 24.19
N GLU A 378 50.06 2.12 24.29
CA GLU A 378 49.79 0.79 25.00
C GLU A 378 48.46 0.01 24.64
N VAL A 379 48.27 -1.26 25.13
CA VAL A 379 47.32 -2.33 24.65
C VAL A 379 46.92 -3.34 25.79
N ILE A 380 45.83 -4.16 25.68
CA ILE A 380 45.73 -5.64 25.98
C ILE A 380 44.28 -6.25 26.08
N VAL A 381 44.03 -7.30 25.25
CA VAL A 381 43.30 -8.62 25.38
C VAL A 381 42.28 -8.87 26.53
N GLY A 382 41.17 -9.64 26.39
CA GLY A 382 40.53 -10.35 25.25
C GLY A 382 39.54 -11.47 25.67
N GLU A 383 38.90 -12.15 24.68
CA GLU A 383 38.36 -13.57 24.61
C GLU A 383 37.51 -14.20 25.77
N GLU A 384 36.52 -15.11 25.58
CA GLU A 384 35.80 -15.75 24.44
C GLU A 384 34.26 -15.88 24.78
N GLY A 385 33.42 -16.47 23.91
CA GLY A 385 32.12 -17.04 24.34
C GLY A 385 31.05 -17.33 23.27
N ILE A 386 30.82 -18.60 22.92
CA ILE A 386 29.81 -19.03 21.93
C ILE A 386 28.42 -19.19 22.58
N GLY A 387 27.36 -18.57 22.02
CA GLY A 387 26.02 -18.63 22.68
C GLY A 387 24.77 -18.17 21.91
N TRP A 388 24.76 -18.12 20.58
CA TRP A 388 23.66 -17.46 19.83
C TRP A 388 22.58 -18.38 19.20
N PHE A 389 22.89 -19.63 18.83
CA PHE A 389 21.95 -20.46 18.05
C PHE A 389 20.74 -21.03 18.82
N ALA A 390 20.81 -21.12 20.15
CA ALA A 390 19.73 -21.74 20.96
C ALA A 390 18.44 -20.89 21.07
N LYS A 391 18.50 -19.57 20.81
CA LYS A 391 17.38 -18.65 21.08
C LYS A 391 16.31 -18.61 19.97
N MET A 392 16.63 -19.06 18.74
CA MET A 392 15.71 -19.01 17.59
C MET A 392 14.56 -20.02 17.65
N SER A 393 14.76 -21.19 18.25
CA SER A 393 13.77 -22.29 18.20
C SER A 393 12.48 -21.98 18.98
N VAL A 394 12.61 -21.39 20.18
CA VAL A 394 11.47 -21.15 21.09
C VAL A 394 10.47 -20.15 20.49
N TYR A 395 10.95 -19.13 19.77
CA TYR A 395 10.11 -18.08 19.18
C TYR A 395 9.16 -18.63 18.10
N TRP A 396 9.64 -19.58 17.28
CA TRP A 396 8.82 -20.21 16.24
C TRP A 396 7.79 -21.18 16.82
N ILE A 397 8.10 -21.89 17.91
CA ILE A 397 7.15 -22.77 18.61
C ILE A 397 6.05 -21.94 19.29
N ALA A 398 6.40 -20.79 19.89
CA ALA A 398 5.42 -19.85 20.43
C ALA A 398 4.52 -19.26 19.32
N LEU A 399 5.09 -18.88 18.17
CA LEU A 399 4.31 -18.40 17.03
C LEU A 399 3.35 -19.47 16.49
N TRP A 400 3.82 -20.71 16.33
CA TRP A 400 3.02 -21.81 15.79
C TRP A 400 1.90 -22.23 16.75
N THR A 401 2.14 -22.23 18.07
CA THR A 401 1.09 -22.50 19.07
C THR A 401 0.04 -21.38 19.15
N ILE A 402 0.43 -20.11 18.96
CA ILE A 402 -0.54 -19.00 18.81
C ILE A 402 -1.37 -19.17 17.54
N VAL A 403 -0.74 -19.46 16.39
CA VAL A 403 -1.46 -19.67 15.12
C VAL A 403 -2.42 -20.87 15.20
N VAL A 404 -1.97 -22.01 15.74
CA VAL A 404 -2.84 -23.20 15.92
C VAL A 404 -3.97 -22.93 16.91
N SER A 405 -3.73 -22.15 17.98
CA SER A 405 -4.79 -21.75 18.93
C SER A 405 -5.79 -20.75 18.35
N VAL A 406 -5.37 -19.90 17.40
CA VAL A 406 -6.29 -19.01 16.66
C VAL A 406 -7.09 -19.83 15.65
N CYS A 407 -6.47 -20.76 14.93
CA CYS A 407 -7.15 -21.62 13.96
C CYS A 407 -8.04 -22.71 14.58
N HIS A 408 -7.84 -23.09 15.85
CA HIS A 408 -8.77 -23.97 16.58
C HIS A 408 -9.99 -23.24 17.15
N ASN A 409 -9.97 -21.91 17.23
CA ASN A 409 -11.15 -21.13 17.55
C ASN A 409 -12.06 -20.99 16.31
N HIS A 410 -12.73 -22.09 15.95
CA HIS A 410 -14.05 -22.00 15.36
C HIS A 410 -14.97 -21.33 16.38
N ALA A 411 -14.98 -19.98 16.37
CA ALA A 411 -15.98 -19.20 17.06
C ALA A 411 -17.33 -19.58 16.46
N GLU A 412 -18.12 -20.34 17.23
CA GLU A 412 -19.47 -20.76 16.86
C GLU A 412 -20.39 -19.53 16.98
N GLY A 413 -20.30 -18.67 15.95
CA GLY A 413 -21.04 -17.41 15.89
C GLY A 413 -22.53 -17.66 16.01
N SER A 414 -23.20 -16.87 16.84
CA SER A 414 -24.63 -17.05 17.15
C SER A 414 -25.40 -15.75 16.99
N VAL A 415 -26.41 -15.78 16.13
CA VAL A 415 -27.27 -14.63 15.83
C VAL A 415 -28.54 -14.66 16.68
N ARG A 416 -28.69 -13.65 17.55
CA ARG A 416 -29.81 -13.58 18.51
C ARG A 416 -30.61 -12.29 18.39
N ILE A 417 -31.93 -12.42 18.24
CA ILE A 417 -32.86 -11.29 18.23
C ILE A 417 -33.08 -10.83 19.67
N THR A 418 -32.76 -9.58 19.96
CA THR A 418 -32.81 -9.01 21.32
C THR A 418 -34.08 -8.19 21.57
N ASN A 419 -34.63 -7.56 20.54
CA ASN A 419 -35.89 -6.80 20.59
C ASN A 419 -36.50 -6.66 19.18
N TYR A 420 -37.79 -6.42 19.06
CA TYR A 420 -38.45 -6.11 17.78
C TYR A 420 -39.62 -5.12 17.98
N THR A 421 -39.93 -4.34 16.94
CA THR A 421 -41.21 -3.64 16.82
C THR A 421 -42.19 -4.50 16.02
N ASP A 422 -43.47 -4.45 16.39
CA ASP A 422 -44.55 -5.17 15.70
C ASP A 422 -45.66 -4.18 15.29
N GLU A 423 -45.28 -3.19 14.47
CA GLU A 423 -46.11 -2.03 14.15
C GLU A 423 -46.69 -2.13 12.73
N TRP A 424 -47.69 -2.99 12.50
CA TRP A 424 -48.35 -3.16 11.19
C TRP A 424 -49.52 -2.19 10.96
N ASP A 425 -49.96 -2.01 9.71
CA ASP A 425 -51.17 -1.21 9.41
C ASP A 425 -52.35 -2.17 9.33
N ALA A 426 -53.18 -2.15 10.37
CA ALA A 426 -54.37 -2.99 10.51
C ALA A 426 -55.39 -2.85 9.35
N LYS A 427 -55.24 -1.85 8.46
CA LYS A 427 -55.98 -1.72 7.21
C LYS A 427 -55.51 -2.69 6.11
N TYR A 428 -54.23 -3.05 6.11
CA TYR A 428 -53.59 -3.91 5.10
C TYR A 428 -53.33 -5.33 5.64
N LEU A 429 -52.85 -5.44 6.88
CA LEU A 429 -52.30 -6.66 7.44
C LEU A 429 -52.45 -6.68 8.97
N ASP A 430 -52.91 -7.78 9.56
CA ASP A 430 -52.56 -8.16 10.95
C ASP A 430 -51.37 -9.12 10.93
N VAL A 431 -50.54 -9.07 11.97
CA VAL A 431 -49.48 -10.04 12.21
C VAL A 431 -49.42 -10.39 13.70
N ASP A 432 -49.25 -11.67 14.03
CA ASP A 432 -48.79 -12.15 15.34
C ASP A 432 -47.36 -12.70 15.17
N LEU A 433 -46.39 -12.02 15.79
CA LEU A 433 -44.95 -12.30 15.65
C LEU A 433 -44.43 -13.07 16.87
N ARG A 434 -44.11 -14.35 16.67
CA ARG A 434 -43.77 -15.28 17.76
C ARG A 434 -42.33 -15.76 17.66
N VAL A 435 -41.43 -15.05 18.36
CA VAL A 435 -40.00 -15.41 18.45
C VAL A 435 -39.80 -16.57 19.42
N ARG A 436 -39.33 -17.72 18.92
CA ARG A 436 -38.89 -18.87 19.72
C ARG A 436 -37.37 -18.90 19.82
N ARG A 437 -36.84 -18.90 21.04
CA ARG A 437 -35.43 -19.14 21.29
C ARG A 437 -35.16 -20.65 21.27
N LEU A 438 -34.24 -21.07 20.41
CA LEU A 438 -33.62 -22.40 20.45
C LEU A 438 -32.21 -22.24 21.04
N ASP A 439 -31.51 -23.35 21.32
CA ASP A 439 -30.28 -23.32 22.11
C ASP A 439 -29.11 -22.55 21.45
N LYS A 440 -29.09 -22.48 20.10
CA LYS A 440 -28.06 -21.76 19.33
C LYS A 440 -28.62 -20.74 18.33
N THR A 441 -29.76 -21.05 17.69
CA THR A 441 -30.43 -20.20 16.70
C THR A 441 -31.66 -19.49 17.27
N THR A 442 -32.10 -18.40 16.61
CA THR A 442 -33.40 -17.80 16.88
C THR A 442 -34.37 -18.18 15.75
N ALA A 443 -35.41 -18.94 16.08
CA ALA A 443 -36.52 -19.23 15.18
C ALA A 443 -37.62 -18.18 15.35
N ILE A 444 -38.22 -17.74 14.26
CA ILE A 444 -39.39 -16.87 14.28
C ILE A 444 -40.55 -17.58 13.59
N ASP A 445 -41.72 -17.58 14.22
CA ASP A 445 -42.97 -17.83 13.53
C ASP A 445 -43.69 -16.49 13.30
N PHE A 446 -44.37 -16.39 12.16
CA PHE A 446 -45.22 -15.24 11.85
C PHE A 446 -46.56 -15.77 11.37
N ASP A 447 -47.64 -15.27 11.95
CA ASP A 447 -49.01 -15.50 11.48
C ASP A 447 -49.53 -14.18 10.90
N LEU A 448 -49.94 -14.17 9.63
CA LEU A 448 -50.22 -12.99 8.82
C LEU A 448 -51.64 -13.03 8.25
N ASP A 449 -52.54 -12.18 8.75
CA ASP A 449 -53.90 -12.02 8.20
C ASP A 449 -53.95 -10.86 7.20
N LEU A 450 -53.87 -11.20 5.91
CA LEU A 450 -53.81 -10.23 4.82
C LEU A 450 -55.21 -9.71 4.47
N LYS A 451 -55.48 -8.45 4.81
CA LYS A 451 -56.80 -7.80 4.73
C LYS A 451 -57.07 -7.07 3.40
N GLN A 452 -56.05 -6.85 2.57
CA GLN A 452 -56.22 -6.36 1.20
C GLN A 452 -55.38 -7.18 0.21
N VAL A 453 -55.95 -7.44 -0.97
CA VAL A 453 -55.26 -8.11 -2.08
C VAL A 453 -54.04 -7.27 -2.49
N LEU A 454 -52.85 -7.88 -2.49
CA LEU A 454 -51.61 -7.21 -2.89
C LEU A 454 -51.44 -7.33 -4.41
N ASP A 455 -51.39 -6.18 -5.08
CA ASP A 455 -51.16 -6.06 -6.52
C ASP A 455 -49.69 -5.79 -6.85
N LYS A 456 -49.38 -5.65 -8.16
CA LYS A 456 -48.00 -5.43 -8.66
C LYS A 456 -47.38 -4.07 -8.31
N ASN A 457 -47.99 -3.28 -7.43
CA ASN A 457 -47.46 -1.99 -6.95
C ASN A 457 -47.01 -2.06 -5.48
N VAL A 458 -46.75 -3.26 -4.95
CA VAL A 458 -46.30 -3.49 -3.57
C VAL A 458 -44.80 -3.76 -3.56
N GLU A 459 -44.07 -2.79 -3.00
CA GLU A 459 -42.62 -2.80 -2.87
C GLU A 459 -42.22 -3.06 -1.41
N TYR A 460 -41.02 -3.57 -1.19
CA TYR A 460 -40.39 -3.63 0.13
C TYR A 460 -38.94 -3.17 0.03
N ASP A 461 -38.36 -2.75 1.15
CA ASP A 461 -36.93 -2.51 1.28
C ASP A 461 -36.39 -3.06 2.60
N VAL A 462 -35.12 -3.48 2.60
CA VAL A 462 -34.48 -3.99 3.81
C VAL A 462 -33.14 -3.31 4.01
N ARG A 463 -32.90 -2.82 5.24
CA ARG A 463 -31.70 -2.09 5.63
C ARG A 463 -31.06 -2.73 6.85
N LEU A 464 -29.86 -3.29 6.69
CA LEU A 464 -29.03 -3.73 7.80
C LEU A 464 -28.18 -2.55 8.29
N CYS A 465 -28.30 -2.18 9.56
CA CYS A 465 -27.52 -1.12 10.18
C CYS A 465 -26.67 -1.67 11.34
N ARG A 466 -25.39 -1.32 11.44
CA ARG A 466 -24.51 -1.66 12.58
C ARG A 466 -24.47 -0.52 13.60
N LYS A 467 -24.48 -0.84 14.89
CA LYS A 467 -24.29 0.14 15.97
C LYS A 467 -22.81 0.51 16.07
N ILE A 468 -22.48 1.78 15.88
CA ILE A 468 -21.13 2.33 15.99
C ILE A 468 -21.23 3.63 16.79
N ALA A 469 -20.43 3.77 17.85
CA ALA A 469 -20.49 4.90 18.79
C ALA A 469 -21.92 5.25 19.27
N GLY A 470 -22.72 4.21 19.58
CA GLY A 470 -24.10 4.35 20.04
C GLY A 470 -25.15 4.65 18.96
N LYS A 471 -24.76 4.90 17.70
CA LYS A 471 -25.68 5.20 16.58
C LYS A 471 -25.68 4.07 15.54
N TYR A 472 -26.86 3.75 15.00
CA TYR A 472 -26.99 2.76 13.93
C TYR A 472 -26.67 3.39 12.56
N HIS A 473 -25.60 2.92 11.94
CA HIS A 473 -25.14 3.33 10.61
C HIS A 473 -25.47 2.24 9.59
N GLN A 474 -25.97 2.62 8.41
CA GLN A 474 -26.39 1.68 7.37
C GLN A 474 -25.18 0.96 6.76
N MET A 475 -25.22 -0.38 6.75
CA MET A 475 -24.22 -1.26 6.14
C MET A 475 -24.70 -1.76 4.77
N ILE A 476 -25.91 -2.33 4.72
CA ILE A 476 -26.50 -2.94 3.52
C ILE A 476 -27.90 -2.36 3.33
N TYR A 477 -28.29 -2.13 2.07
CA TYR A 477 -29.61 -1.68 1.66
C TYR A 477 -29.98 -2.35 0.33
N THR A 478 -31.13 -3.02 0.28
CA THR A 478 -31.59 -3.76 -0.92
C THR A 478 -32.05 -2.86 -2.07
N GLY A 479 -32.26 -1.56 -1.83
CA GLY A 479 -33.17 -0.77 -2.65
C GLY A 479 -34.62 -1.19 -2.42
N LYS A 480 -35.56 -0.49 -3.05
CA LYS A 480 -36.93 -0.97 -3.14
C LYS A 480 -37.04 -2.10 -4.18
N GLN A 481 -37.59 -3.23 -3.78
CA GLN A 481 -37.84 -4.40 -4.62
C GLN A 481 -39.34 -4.68 -4.68
N GLN A 482 -39.84 -5.24 -5.78
CA GLN A 482 -41.26 -5.64 -5.89
C GLN A 482 -41.47 -6.98 -5.16
N VAL A 483 -42.48 -7.06 -4.27
CA VAL A 483 -42.93 -8.35 -3.68
C VAL A 483 -43.41 -9.30 -4.79
N CYS A 484 -44.03 -8.72 -5.82
CA CYS A 484 -44.63 -9.44 -6.93
C CYS A 484 -43.62 -9.80 -8.02
N GLY A 485 -43.45 -11.10 -8.27
CA GLY A 485 -42.59 -11.59 -9.35
C GLY A 485 -41.12 -11.80 -8.96
N MET A 486 -40.85 -12.03 -7.67
CA MET A 486 -39.52 -12.45 -7.21
C MET A 486 -39.11 -13.81 -7.82
N GLU A 487 -38.28 -13.77 -8.87
CA GLU A 487 -37.42 -14.90 -9.20
C GLU A 487 -36.27 -14.96 -8.18
N THR A 488 -36.41 -15.85 -7.19
CA THR A 488 -35.50 -16.05 -6.04
C THR A 488 -34.04 -16.33 -6.39
N ARG A 489 -33.69 -16.48 -7.69
CA ARG A 489 -32.33 -16.69 -8.19
C ARG A 489 -31.69 -15.47 -8.87
N ARG A 490 -32.41 -14.37 -9.13
CA ARG A 490 -31.91 -13.23 -9.95
C ARG A 490 -31.57 -11.95 -9.20
N SER A 491 -31.89 -11.80 -7.93
CA SER A 491 -31.51 -10.59 -7.17
C SER A 491 -29.99 -10.53 -6.98
N ARG A 492 -29.40 -9.35 -7.23
CA ARG A 492 -27.96 -9.07 -6.98
C ARG A 492 -27.66 -8.84 -5.49
N ASN A 493 -28.67 -8.63 -4.66
CA ASN A 493 -28.49 -8.39 -3.23
C ASN A 493 -28.53 -9.70 -2.45
N LEU A 494 -27.43 -10.06 -1.76
CA LEU A 494 -27.33 -11.29 -0.98
C LEU A 494 -28.41 -11.40 0.12
N LEU A 495 -28.67 -10.28 0.80
CA LEU A 495 -29.68 -10.15 1.86
C LEU A 495 -31.11 -10.35 1.33
N ASP A 496 -31.36 -9.91 0.10
CA ASP A 496 -32.65 -10.02 -0.59
C ASP A 496 -32.91 -11.46 -1.07
N ARG A 497 -31.88 -12.07 -1.69
CA ARG A 497 -31.89 -13.49 -2.09
C ARG A 497 -32.15 -14.42 -0.91
N TYR A 498 -31.57 -14.11 0.25
CA TYR A 498 -31.75 -14.85 1.49
C TYR A 498 -33.19 -14.80 2.01
N ILE A 499 -33.73 -13.58 2.22
CA ILE A 499 -35.09 -13.41 2.75
C ILE A 499 -36.12 -14.08 1.82
N ALA A 500 -35.94 -13.94 0.51
CA ALA A 500 -36.81 -14.56 -0.47
C ALA A 500 -36.69 -16.09 -0.54
N SER A 501 -35.50 -16.67 -0.28
CA SER A 501 -35.36 -18.13 -0.21
C SER A 501 -36.00 -18.70 1.05
N GLU A 502 -35.81 -18.07 2.21
CA GLU A 502 -36.35 -18.60 3.47
C GLU A 502 -37.86 -18.39 3.59
N LEU A 503 -38.41 -17.25 3.16
CA LEU A 503 -39.86 -17.05 3.11
C LEU A 503 -40.56 -18.09 2.22
N VAL A 504 -40.00 -18.44 1.06
CA VAL A 504 -40.63 -19.43 0.15
C VAL A 504 -40.48 -20.87 0.64
N LYS A 505 -39.43 -21.19 1.41
CA LYS A 505 -39.29 -22.51 2.08
C LYS A 505 -40.23 -22.67 3.27
N HIS A 506 -40.34 -21.63 4.10
CA HIS A 506 -40.91 -21.70 5.45
C HIS A 506 -42.33 -21.15 5.56
N SER A 507 -42.98 -20.78 4.44
CA SER A 507 -44.35 -20.23 4.47
C SER A 507 -45.25 -20.74 3.34
N ASN A 508 -46.54 -20.49 3.51
CA ASN A 508 -47.56 -20.68 2.46
C ASN A 508 -47.77 -19.43 1.57
N LEU A 509 -46.90 -18.42 1.65
CA LEU A 509 -46.98 -17.20 0.83
C LEU A 509 -46.61 -17.45 -0.63
N THR A 510 -47.39 -16.86 -1.56
CA THR A 510 -47.11 -16.90 -3.00
C THR A 510 -46.41 -15.63 -3.46
N THR A 511 -45.26 -15.76 -4.15
CA THR A 511 -44.60 -14.64 -4.87
C THR A 511 -45.27 -14.34 -6.23
N ARG A 512 -46.25 -15.16 -6.65
CA ARG A 512 -47.09 -14.91 -7.82
C ARG A 512 -48.26 -14.01 -7.41
N CYS A 513 -48.38 -12.85 -8.06
CA CYS A 513 -49.41 -11.87 -7.76
C CYS A 513 -50.57 -11.88 -8.79
N PRO A 514 -51.79 -11.46 -8.40
CA PRO A 514 -52.15 -10.86 -7.11
C PRO A 514 -52.13 -11.85 -5.94
N ILE A 515 -51.63 -11.42 -4.77
CA ILE A 515 -51.71 -12.22 -3.54
C ILE A 515 -53.10 -12.00 -2.94
N PRO A 516 -53.97 -13.03 -2.85
CA PRO A 516 -55.33 -12.87 -2.35
C PRO A 516 -55.34 -12.58 -0.84
N THR A 517 -56.44 -12.02 -0.34
CA THR A 517 -56.68 -11.91 1.10
C THR A 517 -56.84 -13.29 1.73
N GLY A 518 -56.18 -13.52 2.87
CA GLY A 518 -56.21 -14.81 3.55
C GLY A 518 -55.23 -14.86 4.72
N HIS A 519 -55.27 -15.98 5.44
CA HIS A 519 -54.34 -16.29 6.52
C HIS A 519 -53.09 -16.96 5.95
N TYR A 520 -51.93 -16.38 6.25
CA TYR A 520 -50.62 -16.88 5.84
C TYR A 520 -49.77 -17.18 7.07
N GLU A 521 -49.08 -18.32 7.08
CA GLU A 521 -48.18 -18.70 8.16
C GLU A 521 -46.75 -18.87 7.66
N VAL A 522 -45.80 -18.42 8.49
CA VAL A 522 -44.37 -18.66 8.36
C VAL A 522 -43.93 -19.43 9.61
N ARG A 523 -43.26 -20.58 9.44
CA ARG A 523 -42.90 -21.48 10.55
C ARG A 523 -41.41 -21.85 10.55
N ASN A 524 -40.77 -21.76 11.71
CA ASN A 524 -39.32 -21.97 11.87
C ASN A 524 -38.49 -21.10 10.90
N PHE A 525 -38.78 -19.80 10.77
CA PHE A 525 -37.88 -18.88 10.07
C PHE A 525 -36.63 -18.69 10.93
N GLU A 526 -35.56 -19.43 10.61
CA GLU A 526 -34.29 -19.37 11.35
C GLU A 526 -33.28 -18.45 10.65
N ILE A 527 -32.69 -17.55 11.45
CA ILE A 527 -31.54 -16.73 11.00
C ILE A 527 -30.27 -17.58 11.13
N ASP A 528 -30.12 -18.55 10.23
CA ASP A 528 -29.03 -19.53 10.19
C ASP A 528 -27.66 -18.87 9.93
N ASP A 529 -26.72 -19.11 10.84
CA ASP A 529 -25.35 -18.62 10.81
C ASP A 529 -24.56 -19.13 9.57
N ARG A 530 -25.03 -20.23 8.94
CA ARG A 530 -24.42 -20.84 7.75
C ARG A 530 -24.72 -20.13 6.44
N HIS A 531 -25.72 -19.23 6.37
CA HIS A 531 -26.01 -18.56 5.11
C HIS A 531 -24.92 -17.52 4.77
N LEU A 532 -24.53 -17.43 3.49
CA LEU A 532 -23.41 -16.63 2.96
C LEU A 532 -23.42 -15.12 3.29
N MET A 533 -24.48 -14.62 3.90
CA MET A 533 -24.56 -13.25 4.42
C MET A 533 -24.03 -13.16 5.86
N MET A 534 -24.32 -14.15 6.71
CA MET A 534 -24.02 -14.09 8.15
C MET A 534 -22.53 -14.30 8.42
N SER A 535 -21.85 -15.12 7.62
CA SER A 535 -20.38 -15.26 7.64
C SER A 535 -19.61 -13.97 7.32
N VAL A 536 -20.28 -12.95 6.76
CA VAL A 536 -19.70 -11.63 6.42
C VAL A 536 -20.14 -10.53 7.42
N VAL A 537 -21.04 -10.84 8.36
CA VAL A 537 -21.49 -9.90 9.39
C VAL A 537 -20.56 -10.00 10.61
N PRO A 538 -19.73 -8.98 10.91
CA PRO A 538 -18.85 -9.02 12.08
C PRO A 538 -19.65 -8.89 13.38
N SER A 539 -19.16 -9.46 14.48
CA SER A 539 -19.87 -9.42 15.77
C SER A 539 -20.18 -7.99 16.26
N GLY A 540 -21.28 -7.86 17.02
CA GLY A 540 -21.79 -6.61 17.55
C GLY A 540 -23.31 -6.48 17.48
N GLU A 541 -23.81 -5.27 17.77
CA GLU A 541 -25.23 -4.94 17.69
C GLU A 541 -25.64 -4.42 16.31
N PHE A 542 -26.77 -4.91 15.83
CA PHE A 542 -27.38 -4.59 14.55
C PHE A 542 -28.85 -4.22 14.68
N LEU A 543 -29.35 -3.53 13.67
CA LEU A 543 -30.74 -3.16 13.50
C LEU A 543 -31.11 -3.44 12.04
N ILE A 544 -31.96 -4.44 11.80
CA ILE A 544 -32.60 -4.64 10.51
C ILE A 544 -33.88 -3.81 10.49
N LYS A 545 -34.10 -3.08 9.40
CA LYS A 545 -35.35 -2.38 9.12
C LYS A 545 -35.98 -2.97 7.87
N PHE A 546 -37.26 -3.33 7.94
CA PHE A 546 -38.06 -3.84 6.83
C PHE A 546 -39.15 -2.82 6.52
N GLY A 547 -38.98 -2.02 5.47
CA GLY A 547 -40.02 -1.13 4.95
C GLY A 547 -40.90 -1.85 3.93
N VAL A 548 -42.20 -1.54 3.94
CA VAL A 548 -43.16 -2.02 2.95
C VAL A 548 -43.94 -0.82 2.41
N TYR A 549 -44.09 -0.75 1.09
CA TYR A 549 -44.71 0.35 0.37
C TYR A 549 -45.80 -0.18 -0.58
N HIS A 550 -46.86 0.58 -0.78
CA HIS A 550 -47.87 0.29 -1.80
C HIS A 550 -48.18 1.56 -2.59
N ARG A 551 -48.03 1.47 -3.92
CA ARG A 551 -48.17 2.60 -4.86
C ARG A 551 -47.30 3.79 -4.43
N GLY A 552 -46.04 3.49 -4.09
CA GLY A 552 -45.01 4.45 -3.66
C GLY A 552 -45.12 4.94 -2.20
N LYS A 553 -46.30 4.88 -1.56
CA LYS A 553 -46.50 5.28 -0.15
C LYS A 553 -45.98 4.21 0.79
N GLU A 554 -45.26 4.60 1.84
CA GLU A 554 -44.87 3.70 2.93
C GLU A 554 -46.13 3.25 3.65
N ILE A 555 -46.35 1.93 3.73
CA ILE A 555 -47.35 1.33 4.61
C ILE A 555 -46.77 1.34 6.02
N LYS A 556 -45.57 0.78 6.22
CA LYS A 556 -44.82 0.82 7.49
C LYS A 556 -43.36 0.37 7.34
N MET A 557 -42.61 0.52 8.44
CA MET A 557 -41.24 0.05 8.58
C MET A 557 -41.01 -0.62 9.94
N ASN A 558 -40.93 -1.96 9.96
CA ASN A 558 -40.63 -2.72 11.18
C ASN A 558 -39.12 -2.81 11.44
N ARG A 559 -38.75 -3.04 12.70
CA ARG A 559 -37.39 -2.86 13.24
C ARG A 559 -37.02 -4.02 14.15
N TRP A 560 -36.05 -4.83 13.76
CA TRP A 560 -35.54 -5.93 14.58
C TRP A 560 -34.12 -5.62 15.05
N PHE A 561 -33.92 -5.67 16.36
CA PHE A 561 -32.64 -5.48 17.02
C PHE A 561 -32.00 -6.85 17.20
N ILE A 562 -30.77 -7.00 16.71
CA ILE A 562 -30.08 -8.29 16.62
C ILE A 562 -28.68 -8.11 17.20
N THR A 563 -28.20 -9.12 17.91
CA THR A 563 -26.81 -9.22 18.33
C THR A 563 -26.21 -10.46 17.68
N ALA A 564 -25.18 -10.26 16.85
CA ALA A 564 -24.30 -11.34 16.43
C ALA A 564 -23.13 -11.38 17.40
N THR A 565 -22.91 -12.53 18.05
CA THR A 565 -21.76 -12.77 18.94
C THR A 565 -20.81 -13.74 18.29
#